data_AF-A0A151E870-F1
#
_entry.id   AF-A0A151E870-F1
#
_cell.length_a   1.000
_cell.length_b   1.000
_cell.length_c   1.000
_cell.angle_alpha   90.00
_cell.angle_beta   90.00
_cell.angle_gamma   90.00
#
_symmetry.space_group_name_H-M   'P 1'
#
loop_
_entity.id
_entity.type
_entity.pdbx_description
1 polymer ?
#
loop_
_entity_poly.entity_id
_entity_poly.type
_entity_poly.pdbx_seq_one_letter_code
_entity_poly.pdbx_strand_id
1 'polypeptide(L)'
;MNVFNFILVLLSLVFLIYSIFICRRMITAFTRPIHRKTGHIMMALMVVFFLGYVFYLGFSYHELYSNFVASLLFFFTAFFIMLVIQLNHSFIISLTMKSLELKHFSEKLLNETESLSSSKQQLERIKALLEQKNQEQEAVLKKWSAWRIALAKSLAKKQAEQERAAQGQAKQENKSAEQGDEKQEEKNLEEVNKESS
;
A
#
# COMPACT_ATOMS: atom_id res chain seq x y z
N MET A 1 -27.74 -9.40 67.36
CA MET A 1 -27.29 -9.64 65.98
C MET A 1 -26.55 -10.98 65.93
N ASN A 2 -26.97 -11.90 65.06
CA ASN A 2 -26.27 -13.18 64.89
C ASN A 2 -24.92 -12.95 64.18
N VAL A 3 -23.89 -13.70 64.55
CA VAL A 3 -22.52 -13.62 63.94
C VAL A 3 -22.59 -13.70 62.41
N PHE A 4 -23.52 -14.48 61.87
CA PHE A 4 -23.79 -14.59 60.44
C PHE A 4 -24.15 -13.25 59.78
N ASN A 5 -25.00 -12.43 60.41
CA ASN A 5 -25.39 -11.12 59.87
C ASN A 5 -24.19 -10.16 59.84
N PHE A 6 -23.31 -10.25 60.84
CA PHE A 6 -22.10 -9.42 60.89
C PHE A 6 -21.14 -9.77 59.75
N ILE A 7 -20.93 -11.07 59.48
CA ILE A 7 -20.09 -11.53 58.36
C ILE A 7 -20.67 -11.09 57.02
N LEU A 8 -21.99 -11.20 56.82
CA LEU A 8 -22.65 -10.74 55.59
C LEU A 8 -22.49 -9.24 55.36
N VAL A 9 -22.59 -8.42 56.42
CA VAL A 9 -22.40 -6.97 56.30
C VAL A 9 -20.94 -6.63 55.97
N LEU A 10 -19.97 -7.27 56.62
CA LEU A 10 -18.56 -7.09 56.29
C LEU A 10 -18.24 -7.48 54.84
N LEU A 11 -18.78 -8.60 54.38
CA LEU A 11 -18.62 -9.05 53.01
C LEU A 11 -19.21 -8.04 52.02
N SER A 12 -20.40 -7.52 52.31
CA SER A 12 -21.05 -6.47 51.51
C SER A 12 -20.21 -5.19 51.43
N LEU A 13 -19.56 -4.81 52.54
CA LEU A 13 -18.67 -3.65 52.59
C LEU A 13 -17.43 -3.83 51.70
N VAL A 14 -16.83 -5.02 51.72
CA VAL A 14 -15.69 -5.36 50.83
C VAL A 14 -16.11 -5.28 49.36
N PHE A 15 -17.25 -5.86 49.01
CA PHE A 15 -17.80 -5.75 47.65
C PHE A 15 -18.06 -4.31 47.24
N LEU A 16 -18.59 -3.49 48.14
CA LEU A 16 -18.90 -2.09 47.85
C LEU A 16 -17.64 -1.24 47.61
N ILE A 17 -16.59 -1.44 48.42
CA ILE A 17 -15.27 -0.82 48.21
C ILE A 17 -14.70 -1.23 46.85
N TYR A 18 -14.79 -2.51 46.52
CA TYR A 18 -14.34 -3.03 45.23
C TYR A 18 -15.13 -2.44 44.05
N SER A 19 -16.45 -2.30 44.18
CA SER A 19 -17.30 -1.64 43.18
C SER A 19 -16.93 -0.17 42.99
N ILE A 20 -16.60 0.57 44.07
CA ILE A 20 -16.12 1.96 43.96
C ILE A 20 -14.81 2.03 43.18
N PHE A 21 -13.88 1.09 43.43
CA PHE A 21 -12.61 1.04 42.72
C PHE A 21 -12.80 0.80 41.22
N ILE A 22 -13.65 -0.17 40.84
CA ILE A 22 -14.01 -0.42 39.44
C ILE A 22 -14.69 0.80 38.82
N CYS A 23 -15.61 1.43 39.54
CA CYS A 23 -16.33 2.60 39.05
C CYS A 23 -15.38 3.77 38.75
N ARG A 24 -14.41 4.04 39.64
CA ARG A 24 -13.35 5.05 39.38
C ARG A 24 -12.55 4.73 38.13
N ARG A 25 -12.14 3.47 37.96
CA ARG A 25 -11.40 3.01 36.77
C ARG A 25 -12.21 3.19 35.48
N MET A 26 -13.51 2.89 35.52
CA MET A 26 -14.41 3.11 34.38
C MET A 26 -14.57 4.60 34.05
N ILE A 27 -14.74 5.48 35.05
CA ILE A 27 -14.85 6.93 34.84
C ILE A 27 -13.62 7.49 34.13
N THR A 28 -12.41 7.05 34.52
CA THR A 28 -11.17 7.46 33.86
C THR A 28 -11.03 6.92 32.43
N ALA A 29 -11.63 5.77 32.13
CA ALA A 29 -11.58 5.17 30.80
C ALA A 29 -12.56 5.82 29.82
N PHE A 30 -13.63 6.45 30.30
CA PHE A 30 -14.62 7.12 29.45
C PHE A 30 -14.16 8.53 29.05
N THR A 31 -13.70 8.66 27.80
CA THR A 31 -13.34 9.95 27.19
C THR A 31 -14.57 10.81 26.83
N ARG A 32 -15.76 10.21 26.69
CA ARG A 32 -16.98 10.94 26.30
C ARG A 32 -17.62 11.67 27.49
N PRO A 33 -17.94 12.97 27.37
CA PRO A 33 -18.41 13.80 28.48
C PRO A 33 -19.76 13.34 29.05
N ILE A 34 -20.63 12.77 28.20
CA ILE A 34 -21.95 12.23 28.61
C ILE A 34 -21.78 11.07 29.58
N HIS A 35 -20.85 10.15 29.30
CA HIS A 35 -20.62 8.96 30.13
C HIS A 35 -19.89 9.30 31.43
N ARG A 36 -19.09 10.38 31.42
CA ARG A 36 -18.39 10.89 32.61
C ARG A 36 -19.36 11.44 33.65
N LYS A 37 -20.39 12.18 33.24
CA LYS A 37 -21.44 12.69 34.14
C LYS A 37 -22.18 11.55 34.83
N THR A 38 -22.62 10.53 34.07
CA THR A 38 -23.32 9.39 34.66
C THR A 38 -22.42 8.56 35.58
N GLY A 39 -21.13 8.44 35.26
CA GLY A 39 -20.15 7.83 36.15
C GLY A 39 -20.00 8.57 37.48
N HIS A 40 -19.97 9.90 37.47
CA HIS A 40 -20.01 10.70 38.71
C HIS A 40 -21.30 10.50 39.51
N ILE A 41 -22.46 10.41 38.85
CA ILE A 41 -23.75 10.11 39.51
C ILE A 41 -23.71 8.73 40.16
N MET A 42 -23.21 7.70 39.46
CA MET A 42 -23.04 6.35 40.02
C MET A 42 -22.08 6.34 41.22
N MET A 43 -20.98 7.08 41.14
CA MET A 43 -20.04 7.20 42.25
C MET A 43 -20.69 7.89 43.47
N ALA A 44 -21.45 8.96 43.25
CA ALA A 44 -22.19 9.62 44.32
C ALA A 44 -23.21 8.66 44.96
N LEU A 45 -23.93 7.88 44.14
CA LEU A 45 -24.88 6.89 44.64
C LEU A 45 -24.19 5.81 45.48
N MET A 46 -23.04 5.29 45.04
CA MET A 46 -22.24 4.32 45.80
C MET A 46 -21.79 4.87 47.16
N VAL A 47 -21.41 6.15 47.24
CA VAL A 47 -21.06 6.80 48.52
C VAL A 47 -22.29 6.93 49.42
N VAL A 48 -23.45 7.28 48.88
CA VAL A 48 -24.71 7.32 49.63
C VAL A 48 -25.05 5.94 50.19
N PHE A 49 -24.86 4.87 49.40
CA PHE A 49 -25.02 3.49 49.89
C PHE A 49 -24.06 3.16 51.02
N PHE A 50 -22.78 3.49 50.87
CA PHE A 50 -21.79 3.26 51.91
C PHE A 50 -22.19 3.94 53.23
N LEU A 51 -22.58 5.22 53.16
CA LEU A 51 -23.08 5.96 54.32
C LEU A 51 -24.33 5.30 54.91
N GLY A 52 -25.28 4.89 54.07
CA GLY A 52 -26.48 4.17 54.50
C GLY A 52 -26.17 2.88 55.25
N TYR A 53 -25.18 2.10 54.80
CA TYR A 53 -24.72 0.89 55.50
C TYR A 53 -24.04 1.20 56.83
N VAL A 54 -23.23 2.26 56.91
CA VAL A 54 -22.60 2.69 58.18
C VAL A 54 -23.68 3.15 59.17
N PHE A 55 -24.66 3.94 58.71
CA PHE A 55 -25.81 4.35 59.53
C PHE A 55 -26.64 3.16 59.98
N TYR A 56 -26.92 2.19 59.10
CA TYR A 56 -27.65 0.97 59.46
C TYR A 56 -26.93 0.18 60.56
N LEU A 57 -25.60 0.05 60.50
CA LEU A 57 -24.81 -0.59 61.55
C LEU A 57 -24.88 0.16 62.89
N GLY A 58 -24.79 1.49 62.87
CA GLY A 58 -24.83 2.32 64.07
C GLY A 58 -26.19 2.32 64.77
N PHE A 59 -27.28 2.27 64.01
CA PHE A 59 -28.66 2.33 64.52
C PHE A 59 -29.34 0.96 64.60
N SER A 60 -28.61 -0.14 64.39
CA SER A 60 -29.17 -1.49 64.36
C SER A 60 -29.86 -1.93 65.66
N TYR A 61 -29.68 -1.21 66.77
CA TYR A 61 -30.29 -1.49 68.06
C TYR A 61 -31.68 -0.87 68.25
N HIS A 62 -32.13 0.02 67.36
CA HIS A 62 -33.48 0.59 67.38
C HIS A 62 -34.34 0.07 66.22
N GLU A 63 -35.33 -0.77 66.53
CA GLU A 63 -36.17 -1.47 65.54
C GLU A 63 -36.91 -0.53 64.57
N LEU A 64 -37.47 0.59 65.05
CA LEU A 64 -38.22 1.53 64.21
C LEU A 64 -37.35 2.21 63.14
N TYR A 65 -36.14 2.65 63.52
CA TYR A 65 -35.21 3.29 62.58
C TYR A 65 -34.59 2.30 61.61
N SER A 66 -34.35 1.06 62.06
CA SER A 66 -33.82 -0.02 61.21
C SER A 66 -34.73 -0.30 60.00
N ASN A 67 -36.04 -0.39 60.22
CA ASN A 67 -37.01 -0.66 59.14
C ASN A 67 -37.07 0.47 58.11
N PHE A 68 -37.06 1.73 58.57
CA PHE A 68 -37.08 2.89 57.67
C PHE A 68 -35.81 2.96 56.80
N VAL A 69 -34.64 2.74 57.41
CA VAL A 69 -33.35 2.72 56.70
C VAL A 69 -33.30 1.56 55.70
N ALA A 70 -33.84 0.39 56.06
CA ALA A 70 -33.92 -0.76 55.16
C ALA A 70 -34.81 -0.48 53.93
N SER A 71 -35.99 0.13 54.11
CA SER A 71 -36.85 0.53 52.98
C SER A 71 -36.18 1.56 52.08
N LEU A 72 -35.47 2.53 52.66
CA LEU A 72 -34.73 3.54 51.91
C LEU A 72 -33.60 2.92 51.09
N LEU A 73 -32.81 2.01 51.68
CA LEU A 73 -31.77 1.26 50.99
C LEU A 73 -32.35 0.42 49.84
N PHE A 74 -33.50 -0.21 50.03
CA PHE A 74 -34.15 -0.99 48.99
C PHE A 74 -34.60 -0.10 47.81
N PHE A 75 -35.17 1.07 48.09
CA PHE A 75 -35.55 2.05 47.07
C PHE A 75 -34.35 2.52 46.25
N PHE A 76 -33.26 2.93 46.91
CA PHE A 76 -32.04 3.31 46.22
C PHE A 76 -31.44 2.15 45.42
N THR A 77 -31.65 0.89 45.85
CA THR A 77 -31.12 -0.29 45.15
C THR A 77 -31.85 -0.51 43.85
N ALA A 78 -33.18 -0.40 43.86
CA ALA A 78 -33.98 -0.44 42.64
C ALA A 78 -33.59 0.68 41.67
N PHE A 79 -33.40 1.90 42.18
CA PHE A 79 -32.95 3.04 41.37
C PHE A 79 -31.56 2.82 40.78
N PHE A 80 -30.63 2.27 41.57
CA PHE A 80 -29.29 1.92 41.11
C PHE A 80 -29.34 0.88 39.98
N ILE A 81 -30.11 -0.20 40.14
CA ILE A 81 -30.26 -1.24 39.12
C ILE A 81 -30.81 -0.64 37.82
N MET A 82 -31.83 0.22 37.90
CA MET A 82 -32.38 0.91 36.73
C MET A 82 -31.31 1.74 36.00
N LEU A 83 -30.52 2.52 36.73
CA LEU A 83 -29.41 3.30 36.16
C LEU A 83 -28.33 2.41 35.52
N VAL A 84 -27.99 1.28 36.15
CA VAL A 84 -27.00 0.33 35.61
C VAL A 84 -27.50 -0.27 34.30
N ILE A 85 -28.78 -0.67 34.23
CA ILE A 85 -29.40 -1.20 33.01
C ILE A 85 -29.36 -0.15 31.90
N GLN A 86 -29.74 1.10 32.20
CA GLN A 86 -29.75 2.17 31.21
C GLN A 86 -28.34 2.47 30.67
N LEU A 87 -27.33 2.46 31.55
CA LEU A 87 -25.93 2.60 31.16
C LEU A 87 -25.45 1.45 30.28
N ASN A 88 -25.74 0.21 30.68
CA ASN A 88 -25.37 -0.97 29.90
C ASN A 88 -26.02 -0.96 28.52
N HIS A 89 -27.30 -0.60 28.44
CA HIS A 89 -28.00 -0.48 27.16
C HIS A 89 -27.36 0.58 26.25
N SER A 90 -27.05 1.76 26.80
CA SER A 90 -26.34 2.80 26.05
C SER A 90 -24.95 2.36 25.60
N PHE A 91 -24.24 1.58 26.43
CA PHE A 91 -22.91 1.07 26.11
C PHE A 91 -22.98 0.02 25.00
N ILE A 92 -23.93 -0.91 25.08
CA ILE A 92 -24.18 -1.92 24.05
C ILE A 92 -24.50 -1.24 22.73
N ILE A 93 -25.43 -0.28 22.69
CA ILE A 93 -25.74 0.47 21.47
C ILE A 93 -24.49 1.15 20.90
N SER A 94 -23.70 1.81 21.74
CA SER A 94 -22.47 2.46 21.28
C SER A 94 -21.45 1.46 20.72
N LEU A 95 -21.35 0.26 21.30
CA LEU A 95 -20.49 -0.80 20.78
C LEU A 95 -21.01 -1.36 19.46
N THR A 96 -22.32 -1.57 19.34
CA THR A 96 -22.96 -2.02 18.10
C THR A 96 -22.74 -1.02 16.97
N MET A 97 -22.94 0.27 17.22
CA MET A 97 -22.68 1.32 16.22
C MET A 97 -21.21 1.33 15.79
N LYS A 98 -20.27 1.25 16.73
CA LYS A 98 -18.84 1.14 16.40
C LYS A 98 -18.53 -0.11 15.61
N SER A 99 -19.17 -1.24 15.91
CA SER A 99 -18.97 -2.49 15.16
C SER A 99 -19.46 -2.37 13.71
N LEU A 100 -20.55 -1.64 13.48
CA LEU A 100 -21.07 -1.35 12.15
C LEU A 100 -20.12 -0.41 11.38
N GLU A 101 -19.63 0.65 12.03
CA GLU A 101 -18.61 1.53 11.44
C GLU A 101 -17.34 0.75 11.05
N LEU A 102 -16.88 -0.16 11.92
CA LEU A 102 -15.71 -0.99 11.66
C LEU A 102 -15.95 -1.96 10.49
N LYS A 103 -17.15 -2.53 10.41
CA LYS A 103 -17.54 -3.40 9.29
C LYS A 103 -17.55 -2.63 7.97
N HIS A 104 -18.12 -1.44 7.95
CA HIS A 104 -18.11 -0.57 6.76
C HIS A 104 -16.68 -0.16 6.37
N PHE A 105 -15.82 0.13 7.36
CA PHE A 105 -14.41 0.44 7.10
C PHE A 105 -13.66 -0.77 6.53
N SER A 106 -13.92 -1.97 7.04
CA SER A 106 -13.35 -3.21 6.52
C SER A 106 -13.79 -3.48 5.08
N GLU A 107 -15.05 -3.24 4.75
CA GLU A 107 -15.58 -3.41 3.39
C GLU A 107 -14.94 -2.40 2.43
N LYS A 108 -14.77 -1.15 2.87
CA LYS A 108 -14.06 -0.13 2.08
C LYS A 108 -12.60 -0.51 1.82
N LEU A 109 -11.88 -1.02 2.82
CA LEU A 109 -10.50 -1.50 2.65
C LEU A 109 -10.41 -2.69 1.69
N LEU A 110 -11.39 -3.61 1.71
CA LEU A 110 -11.47 -4.71 0.76
C LEU A 110 -11.62 -4.20 -0.68
N ASN A 111 -12.55 -3.27 -0.90
CA ASN A 111 -12.76 -2.66 -2.22
C ASN A 111 -11.51 -1.91 -2.71
N GLU A 112 -10.85 -1.15 -1.84
CA GLU A 112 -9.60 -0.47 -2.19
C GLU A 112 -8.49 -1.47 -2.53
N THR A 113 -8.38 -2.57 -1.78
CA THR A 113 -7.40 -3.64 -2.03
C THR A 113 -7.67 -4.33 -3.37
N GLU A 114 -8.93 -4.61 -3.70
CA GLU A 114 -9.33 -5.19 -4.98
C GLU A 114 -9.02 -4.24 -6.14
N SER A 115 -9.31 -2.94 -5.99
CA SER A 115 -8.99 -1.93 -6.99
C SER A 115 -7.48 -1.81 -7.23
N LEU A 116 -6.68 -1.91 -6.17
CA LEU A 116 -5.22 -1.85 -6.22
C LEU A 116 -4.64 -3.09 -6.90
N SER A 117 -5.20 -4.27 -6.61
CA SER A 117 -4.90 -5.53 -7.29
C SER A 117 -5.15 -5.44 -8.80
N SER A 118 -6.34 -4.96 -9.19
CA SER A 118 -6.71 -4.74 -10.60
C SER A 118 -5.77 -3.75 -11.29
N SER A 119 -5.47 -2.63 -10.65
CA SER A 119 -4.55 -1.62 -11.18
C SER A 119 -3.13 -2.18 -11.35
N LYS A 120 -2.64 -2.98 -10.40
CA LYS A 120 -1.36 -3.68 -10.50
C LYS A 120 -1.33 -4.64 -11.70
N GLN A 121 -2.41 -5.40 -11.91
CA GLN A 121 -2.52 -6.28 -13.07
C GLN A 121 -2.52 -5.51 -14.39
N GLN A 122 -3.19 -4.36 -14.45
CA GLN A 122 -3.14 -3.48 -15.63
C GLN A 122 -1.73 -2.95 -15.87
N LEU A 123 -1.03 -2.53 -14.82
CA LEU A 123 0.35 -2.04 -14.92
C LEU A 123 1.30 -3.13 -15.44
N GLU A 124 1.17 -4.37 -14.97
CA GLU A 124 1.94 -5.51 -15.48
C GLU A 124 1.67 -5.78 -16.96
N ARG A 125 0.41 -5.71 -17.40
CA ARG A 125 0.05 -5.84 -18.83
C ARG A 125 0.67 -4.72 -19.68
N ILE A 126 0.60 -3.48 -19.21
CA ILE A 126 1.19 -2.33 -19.91
C ILE A 126 2.71 -2.49 -20.00
N LYS A 127 3.36 -2.93 -18.92
CA LYS A 127 4.80 -3.18 -18.89
C LYS A 127 5.20 -4.25 -19.90
N ALA A 128 4.47 -5.37 -19.97
CA ALA A 128 4.72 -6.42 -20.95
C ALA A 128 4.55 -5.94 -22.40
N LEU A 129 3.50 -5.15 -22.67
CA LEU A 129 3.30 -4.54 -24.00
C LEU A 129 4.41 -3.56 -24.37
N LEU A 130 4.87 -2.75 -23.41
CA LEU A 130 5.95 -1.80 -23.62
C LEU A 130 7.27 -2.52 -23.92
N GLU A 131 7.56 -3.61 -23.21
CA GLU A 131 8.74 -4.44 -23.42
C GLU A 131 8.71 -5.12 -24.80
N GLN A 132 7.56 -5.65 -25.21
CA GLN A 132 7.35 -6.19 -26.56
C GLN A 132 7.58 -5.12 -27.64
N LYS A 133 7.01 -3.91 -27.46
CA LYS A 133 7.18 -2.81 -28.40
C LYS A 133 8.63 -2.34 -28.49
N ASN A 134 9.34 -2.33 -27.37
CA ASN A 134 10.76 -1.99 -27.35
C ASN A 134 11.59 -3.03 -28.13
N GLN A 135 11.31 -4.33 -27.94
CA GLN A 135 11.96 -5.40 -28.71
C GLN A 135 11.66 -5.31 -30.21
N GLU A 136 10.42 -4.99 -30.60
CA GLU A 136 10.04 -4.75 -32.00
C GLU A 136 10.86 -3.59 -32.59
N GLN A 137 10.98 -2.48 -31.86
CA GLN A 137 11.76 -1.32 -32.30
C GLN A 137 13.26 -1.65 -32.42
N GLU A 138 13.85 -2.37 -31.46
CA GLU A 138 15.23 -2.83 -31.55
C GLU A 138 15.47 -3.75 -32.75
N ALA A 139 14.52 -4.64 -33.05
CA ALA A 139 14.59 -5.52 -34.22
C ALA A 139 14.53 -4.73 -35.53
N VAL A 140 13.67 -3.71 -35.62
CA VAL A 140 13.60 -2.79 -36.77
C VAL A 140 14.90 -2.00 -36.92
N LEU A 141 15.45 -1.47 -35.83
CA LEU A 141 16.72 -0.75 -35.82
C LEU A 141 17.88 -1.63 -36.29
N LYS A 142 17.96 -2.88 -35.82
CA LYS A 142 18.96 -3.87 -36.28
C LYS A 142 18.80 -4.19 -37.77
N LYS A 143 17.57 -4.37 -38.26
CA LYS A 143 17.32 -4.59 -39.69
C LYS A 143 17.75 -3.38 -40.52
N TRP A 144 17.43 -2.17 -40.07
CA TRP A 144 17.80 -0.93 -40.74
C TRP A 144 19.32 -0.71 -40.79
N SER A 145 20.03 -0.99 -39.68
CA SER A 145 21.49 -0.88 -39.64
C SER A 145 22.18 -1.92 -40.52
N ALA A 146 21.69 -3.17 -40.54
CA ALA A 146 22.18 -4.22 -41.44
C ALA A 146 21.97 -3.86 -42.91
N TRP A 147 20.79 -3.33 -43.26
CA TRP A 147 20.49 -2.85 -44.61
C TRP A 147 21.44 -1.72 -45.02
N ARG A 148 21.71 -0.75 -44.13
CA ARG A 148 22.68 0.33 -44.37
C ARG A 148 24.10 -0.19 -44.63
N ILE A 149 24.56 -1.16 -43.86
CA ILE A 149 25.90 -1.76 -44.04
C ILE A 149 25.97 -2.51 -45.37
N ALA A 150 24.93 -3.28 -45.71
CA ALA A 150 24.85 -3.99 -46.99
C ALA A 150 24.85 -3.01 -48.18
N LEU A 151 24.11 -1.91 -48.07
CA LEU A 151 24.08 -0.86 -49.08
C LEU A 151 25.47 -0.22 -49.27
N ALA A 152 26.13 0.16 -48.18
CA ALA A 152 27.49 0.72 -48.23
C ALA A 152 28.49 -0.25 -48.88
N LYS A 153 28.41 -1.54 -48.57
CA LYS A 153 29.24 -2.59 -49.19
C LYS A 153 28.95 -2.74 -50.69
N SER A 154 27.69 -2.64 -51.10
CA SER A 154 27.29 -2.70 -52.51
C SER A 154 27.81 -1.52 -53.32
N LEU A 155 27.81 -0.31 -52.72
CA LEU A 155 28.34 0.90 -53.33
C LEU A 155 29.87 0.84 -53.46
N ALA A 156 30.57 0.41 -52.41
CA ALA A 156 32.03 0.21 -52.44
C ALA A 156 32.44 -0.83 -53.50
N LYS A 157 31.67 -1.92 -53.66
CA LYS A 157 31.91 -2.91 -54.70
C LYS A 157 31.75 -2.34 -56.11
N LYS A 158 30.69 -1.55 -56.35
CA LYS A 158 30.45 -0.87 -57.64
C LYS A 158 31.57 0.12 -57.98
N GLN A 159 32.05 0.88 -56.98
CA GLN A 159 33.19 1.80 -57.17
C GLN A 159 34.48 1.04 -57.52
N ALA A 160 34.79 -0.03 -56.79
CA ALA A 160 35.97 -0.86 -57.09
C ALA A 160 35.90 -1.53 -58.48
N GLU A 161 34.73 -1.93 -58.94
CA GLU A 161 34.53 -2.47 -60.30
C GLU A 161 34.72 -1.38 -61.37
N GLN A 162 34.23 -0.16 -61.15
CA GLN A 162 34.48 0.98 -62.04
C GLN A 162 35.96 1.36 -62.11
N GLU A 163 36.65 1.39 -60.98
CA GLU A 163 38.09 1.64 -60.94
C GLU A 163 38.90 0.55 -61.66
N ARG A 164 38.53 -0.72 -61.51
CA ARG A 164 39.14 -1.84 -62.25
C ARG A 164 38.87 -1.77 -63.75
N ALA A 165 37.66 -1.38 -64.15
CA ALA A 165 37.34 -1.16 -65.56
C ALA A 165 38.15 0.01 -66.15
N ALA A 166 38.28 1.12 -65.42
CA ALA A 166 39.10 2.26 -65.83
C ALA A 166 40.59 1.90 -65.91
N GLN A 167 41.13 1.14 -64.95
CA GLN A 167 42.52 0.64 -65.01
C GLN A 167 42.75 -0.37 -66.13
N GLY A 168 41.74 -1.19 -66.44
CA GLY A 168 41.76 -2.12 -67.58
C GLY A 168 41.84 -1.38 -68.92
N GLN A 169 41.04 -0.33 -69.09
CA GLN A 169 41.08 0.53 -70.28
C GLN A 169 42.42 1.28 -70.40
N ALA A 170 42.92 1.86 -69.30
CA ALA A 170 44.23 2.53 -69.30
C ALA A 170 45.40 1.58 -69.64
N LYS A 171 45.33 0.31 -69.23
CA LYS A 171 46.32 -0.71 -69.63
C LYS A 171 46.19 -1.16 -71.08
N GLN A 172 44.99 -1.11 -71.67
CA GLN A 172 44.79 -1.36 -73.10
C GLN A 172 45.32 -0.21 -73.95
N GLU A 173 45.09 1.05 -73.54
CA GLU A 173 45.67 2.22 -74.23
C GLU A 173 47.20 2.22 -74.20
N ASN A 174 47.84 1.87 -73.07
CA ASN A 174 49.31 1.78 -73.01
C ASN A 174 49.89 0.64 -73.86
N LYS A 175 49.21 -0.51 -73.99
CA LYS A 175 49.66 -1.59 -74.89
C LYS A 175 49.51 -1.23 -76.38
N SER A 176 48.52 -0.40 -76.73
CA SER A 176 48.39 0.15 -78.08
C SER A 176 49.45 1.21 -78.39
N ALA A 177 49.98 1.90 -77.38
CA ALA A 177 51.13 2.80 -77.53
C ALA A 177 52.45 2.03 -77.70
N GLU A 178 52.69 0.95 -76.93
CA GLU A 178 53.89 0.10 -77.09
C GLU A 178 53.93 -0.68 -78.43
N GLN A 179 52.80 -1.05 -79.02
CA GLN A 179 52.76 -1.62 -80.38
C GLN A 179 52.85 -0.57 -81.50
N GLY A 180 52.79 0.72 -81.16
CA GLY A 180 53.03 1.83 -82.08
C GLY A 180 54.52 2.11 -82.32
N ASP A 181 55.36 1.89 -81.31
CA ASP A 181 56.81 2.15 -81.40
C ASP A 181 57.59 1.04 -82.12
N GLU A 182 57.19 -0.24 -82.02
CA GLU A 182 57.86 -1.31 -82.78
C GLU A 182 57.62 -1.23 -84.31
N LYS A 183 56.55 -0.56 -84.77
CA LYS A 183 56.31 -0.33 -86.20
C LYS A 183 56.96 0.93 -86.76
N GLN A 184 57.56 1.77 -85.91
CA GLN A 184 58.27 2.97 -86.33
C GLN A 184 59.79 2.77 -86.35
N GLU A 185 60.32 1.72 -85.70
CA GLU A 185 61.71 1.27 -85.88
C GLU A 185 61.93 0.43 -87.15
N GLU A 186 60.96 -0.37 -87.61
CA GLU A 186 61.12 -1.16 -88.85
C GLU A 186 61.08 -0.30 -90.14
N LYS A 187 60.55 0.92 -90.09
CA LYS A 187 60.47 1.81 -91.27
C LYS A 187 61.71 2.70 -91.48
N ASN A 188 62.53 2.90 -90.45
CA ASN A 188 63.78 3.68 -90.56
C ASN A 188 64.97 2.84 -91.05
N LEU A 189 64.87 1.51 -91.07
CA LEU A 189 65.92 0.63 -91.61
C LEU A 189 65.81 0.40 -93.13
N GLU A 190 64.66 0.69 -93.76
CA GLU A 190 64.50 0.59 -95.23
C GLU A 190 64.91 1.87 -95.99
N GLU A 191 65.05 3.03 -95.33
CA GLU A 191 65.51 4.26 -96.00
C GLU A 191 67.03 4.42 -96.05
N VAL A 192 67.81 3.69 -95.25
CA VAL A 192 69.28 3.79 -95.27
C VAL A 192 69.92 2.95 -96.39
N ASN A 193 69.22 1.98 -96.98
CA ASN A 193 69.80 1.09 -98.00
C ASN A 193 69.55 1.54 -99.46
N LYS A 194 69.08 2.78 -99.68
CA LYS A 194 68.97 3.40 -101.01
C LYS A 194 70.04 4.44 -101.32
N GLU A 195 70.94 4.76 -100.38
CA GLU A 195 72.03 5.73 -100.57
C GLU A 195 73.42 5.11 -100.72
N SER A 196 73.55 3.80 -101.01
CA SER A 196 74.83 3.21 -101.40
C SER A 196 74.66 2.35 -102.65
N SER A 197 74.34 3.05 -103.74
CA SER A 197 74.93 2.77 -105.05
C SER A 197 76.43 3.04 -105.04
#